data_AF-A0A4Q6ANG4-F1
#
_entry.id   AF-A0A4Q6ANG4-F1
#
_cell.length_a   1.000
_cell.length_b   1.000
_cell.length_c   1.000
_cell.angle_alpha   90.00
_cell.angle_beta   90.00
_cell.angle_gamma   90.00
#
_symmetry.space_group_name_H-M   'P 1'
#
loop_
_entity.id
_entity.type
_entity.pdbx_description
1 polymer ?
#
loop_
_entity_poly.entity_id
_entity_poly.type
_entity_poly.pdbx_seq_one_letter_code
_entity_poly.pdbx_strand_id
1 'polypeptide(L)'
;MSFCAQAAKQAVQYTRKEISQDSNLEANMTRLILASLLLSLMTTTAFSAEKTTSADKPSASIKADSDSPELREKLAQEVLELTHARGLIEHSMGQSMEVATQQMPPELRDVVMKFTAKTYTWEKLGPKFAKLYTETFTVKELQDVVIFYKSEVGKNFISKQPEIMTKTMAMIQEINQEAMPELMEEIKKVMPALPEPPAPAAAPVPAVK
;
A
#
# COMPACT_ATOMS: atom_id res chain seq x y z
N MET A 1 17.98 41.62 -8.43
CA MET A 1 18.08 40.47 -7.50
C MET A 1 16.89 40.32 -6.51
N SER A 2 15.94 41.26 -6.41
CA SER A 2 14.84 41.15 -5.41
C SER A 2 13.73 40.14 -5.78
N PHE A 3 13.39 39.99 -7.06
CA PHE A 3 12.21 39.24 -7.50
C PHE A 3 12.29 37.71 -7.25
N CYS A 4 13.43 37.06 -7.53
CA CYS A 4 13.59 35.62 -7.29
C CYS A 4 13.48 35.24 -5.80
N ALA A 5 13.95 36.09 -4.89
CA ALA A 5 13.83 35.86 -3.45
C ALA A 5 12.38 35.98 -2.96
N GLN A 6 11.58 36.84 -3.60
CA GLN A 6 10.14 36.97 -3.34
C GLN A 6 9.39 35.71 -3.82
N ALA A 7 9.67 35.26 -5.05
CA ALA A 7 9.05 34.07 -5.65
C ALA A 7 9.37 32.78 -4.87
N ALA A 8 10.63 32.59 -4.46
CA ALA A 8 11.04 31.44 -3.65
C ALA A 8 10.31 31.41 -2.28
N LYS A 9 10.11 32.57 -1.64
CA LYS A 9 9.32 32.66 -0.40
C LYS A 9 7.85 32.33 -0.63
N GLN A 10 7.24 32.79 -1.73
CA GLN A 10 5.86 32.46 -2.07
C GLN A 10 5.67 30.97 -2.36
N ALA A 11 6.58 30.34 -3.11
CA ALA A 11 6.56 28.90 -3.36
C ALA A 11 6.61 28.10 -2.05
N VAL A 12 7.57 28.40 -1.16
CA VAL A 12 7.69 27.73 0.16
C VAL A 12 6.46 27.95 1.05
N GLN A 13 5.83 29.12 1.01
CA GLN A 13 4.59 29.39 1.75
C GLN A 13 3.39 28.62 1.16
N TYR A 14 3.30 28.52 -0.17
CA TYR A 14 2.25 27.77 -0.85
C TYR A 14 2.35 26.27 -0.56
N THR A 15 3.52 25.66 -0.78
CA THR A 15 3.77 24.24 -0.47
C THR A 15 3.56 23.94 1.01
N ARG A 16 3.94 24.83 1.93
CA ARG A 16 3.64 24.67 3.37
C ARG A 16 2.13 24.68 3.66
N LYS A 17 1.35 25.47 2.93
CA LYS A 17 -0.10 25.56 3.11
C LYS A 17 -0.78 24.29 2.61
N GLU A 18 -0.42 23.78 1.43
CA GLU A 18 -0.94 22.50 0.92
C GLU A 18 -0.55 21.33 1.81
N ILE A 19 0.71 21.21 2.25
CA ILE A 19 1.12 20.14 3.19
C ILE A 19 0.30 20.17 4.50
N SER A 20 -0.08 21.36 4.99
CA SER A 20 -0.97 21.49 6.16
C SER A 20 -2.45 21.16 5.88
N GLN A 21 -2.84 21.17 4.61
CA GLN A 21 -4.18 20.85 4.13
C GLN A 21 -4.29 19.33 3.84
N ASP A 22 -3.25 18.74 3.25
CA ASP A 22 -3.11 17.30 3.03
C ASP A 22 -2.88 16.50 4.31
N SER A 23 -2.25 17.07 5.35
CA SER A 23 -2.19 16.38 6.65
C SER A 23 -3.58 16.13 7.25
N ASN A 24 -4.57 16.97 6.90
CA ASN A 24 -5.97 16.75 7.26
C ASN A 24 -6.64 15.72 6.33
N LEU A 25 -6.18 15.58 5.08
CA LEU A 25 -6.67 14.57 4.15
C LEU A 25 -6.17 13.17 4.53
N GLU A 26 -4.87 13.01 4.81
CA GLU A 26 -4.26 11.79 5.38
C GLU A 26 -4.89 11.39 6.71
N ALA A 27 -5.07 12.35 7.64
CA ALA A 27 -5.74 12.10 8.91
C ALA A 27 -7.21 11.70 8.74
N ASN A 28 -7.93 12.29 7.80
CA ASN A 28 -9.33 11.94 7.53
C ASN A 28 -9.48 10.64 6.73
N MET A 29 -8.54 10.31 5.84
CA MET A 29 -8.49 9.02 5.13
C MET A 29 -8.18 7.88 6.10
N THR A 30 -7.19 8.06 6.98
CA THR A 30 -6.89 7.11 8.07
C THR A 30 -8.09 6.94 9.01
N ARG A 31 -8.79 8.05 9.35
CA ARG A 31 -10.04 8.01 10.12
C ARG A 31 -11.20 7.34 9.38
N LEU A 32 -11.32 7.49 8.06
CA LEU A 32 -12.37 6.84 7.26
C LEU A 32 -12.15 5.33 7.16
N ILE A 33 -10.90 4.88 6.97
CA ILE A 33 -10.54 3.46 6.99
C ILE A 33 -10.80 2.87 8.39
N LEU A 34 -10.38 3.54 9.46
CA LEU A 34 -10.68 3.13 10.84
C LEU A 34 -12.18 3.17 11.18
N ALA A 35 -12.94 4.15 10.69
CA ALA A 35 -14.38 4.25 10.92
C ALA A 35 -15.17 3.16 10.17
N SER A 36 -14.73 2.77 8.97
CA SER A 36 -15.33 1.65 8.24
C SER A 36 -15.14 0.29 8.93
N LEU A 37 -14.13 0.16 9.80
CA LEU A 37 -13.91 -1.03 10.64
C LEU A 37 -14.57 -0.94 12.03
N LEU A 38 -15.11 0.23 12.42
CA LEU A 38 -15.62 0.52 13.77
C LEU A 38 -17.08 1.01 13.81
N LEU A 39 -17.84 0.89 12.71
CA LEU A 39 -19.27 1.22 12.68
C LEU A 39 -20.17 -0.02 12.63
N SER A 40 -19.96 -0.94 13.59
CA SER A 40 -20.86 -2.05 13.88
C SER A 40 -21.03 -2.20 15.41
N LEU A 41 -22.02 -1.47 15.95
CA LEU A 41 -22.44 -1.21 17.37
C LEU A 41 -22.37 0.31 17.65
N MET A 42 -23.40 1.05 18.08
CA MET A 42 -24.80 0.83 18.49
C MET A 42 -25.65 2.05 18.01
N THR A 43 -26.99 2.13 18.02
CA THR A 43 -28.08 1.27 18.53
C THR A 43 -29.36 1.53 17.70
N THR A 44 -30.27 0.56 17.60
CA THR A 44 -31.71 0.80 17.40
C THR A 44 -32.43 0.81 18.75
N THR A 45 -33.43 1.68 18.94
CA THR A 45 -34.22 1.74 20.18
C THR A 45 -35.55 1.00 20.08
N ALA A 46 -35.83 0.20 21.12
CA ALA A 46 -37.16 -0.22 21.61
C ALA A 46 -38.15 -0.90 20.64
N PHE A 47 -38.22 -2.24 20.73
CA PHE A 47 -39.52 -2.93 20.74
C PHE A 47 -39.52 -4.06 21.79
N SER A 48 -40.72 -4.53 22.15
CA SER A 48 -41.03 -5.22 23.41
C SER A 48 -40.41 -6.60 23.62
N ALA A 49 -40.42 -7.03 24.89
CA ALA A 49 -39.89 -8.29 25.39
C ALA A 49 -40.57 -9.54 24.81
N GLU A 50 -39.76 -10.55 24.48
CA GLU A 50 -40.11 -11.95 24.74
C GLU A 50 -38.87 -12.77 25.14
N LYS A 51 -39.10 -13.87 25.86
CA LYS A 51 -38.09 -14.66 26.58
C LYS A 51 -37.73 -15.92 25.80
N THR A 52 -36.52 -15.97 25.22
CA THR A 52 -35.93 -17.23 24.72
C THR A 52 -34.40 -17.27 24.86
N THR A 53 -33.96 -18.03 25.86
CA THR A 53 -33.09 -19.21 25.72
C THR A 53 -31.83 -19.14 24.83
N SER A 54 -30.68 -19.06 25.51
CA SER A 54 -29.38 -19.71 25.21
C SER A 54 -28.92 -19.89 23.75
N ALA A 55 -27.90 -19.12 23.38
CA ALA A 55 -26.86 -19.56 22.43
C ALA A 55 -25.51 -18.94 22.84
N ASP A 56 -24.97 -19.41 23.95
CA ASP A 56 -23.62 -19.05 24.41
C ASP A 56 -22.54 -19.68 23.52
N LYS A 57 -21.57 -18.87 23.09
CA LYS A 57 -20.22 -19.38 22.82
C LYS A 57 -19.20 -18.27 23.10
N PRO A 58 -18.43 -18.34 24.20
CA PRO A 58 -17.43 -17.34 24.50
C PRO A 58 -16.30 -17.39 23.46
N SER A 59 -15.96 -16.23 22.90
CA SER A 59 -14.65 -16.06 22.27
C SER A 59 -13.62 -16.21 23.38
N ALA A 60 -12.80 -17.27 23.30
CA ALA A 60 -11.92 -17.66 24.39
C ALA A 60 -10.91 -16.54 24.68
N SER A 61 -10.94 -16.05 25.91
CA SER A 61 -10.03 -15.02 26.40
C SER A 61 -8.60 -15.58 26.47
N ILE A 62 -7.83 -15.34 25.42
CA ILE A 62 -6.36 -15.42 25.45
C ILE A 62 -5.89 -14.55 26.60
N LYS A 63 -5.26 -15.16 27.60
CA LYS A 63 -4.78 -14.46 28.80
C LYS A 63 -3.67 -13.50 28.41
N ALA A 64 -3.62 -12.32 29.04
CA ALA A 64 -2.55 -11.32 28.81
C ALA A 64 -1.12 -11.84 29.11
N ASP A 65 -1.01 -13.01 29.75
CA ASP A 65 0.23 -13.70 30.13
C ASP A 65 0.83 -14.57 29.00
N SER A 66 0.25 -14.55 27.79
CA SER A 66 0.72 -15.34 26.64
C SER A 66 1.31 -14.51 25.49
N ASP A 67 1.56 -13.22 25.69
CA ASP A 67 2.22 -12.38 24.68
C ASP A 67 3.75 -12.38 24.90
N SER A 68 4.47 -13.12 24.06
CA SER A 68 5.94 -13.20 24.10
C SER A 68 6.56 -12.76 22.76
N PRO A 69 7.76 -12.15 22.76
CA PRO A 69 8.48 -11.77 21.54
C PRO A 69 8.68 -12.93 20.57
N GLU A 70 8.96 -14.14 21.08
CA GLU A 70 9.22 -15.34 20.28
C GLU A 70 7.95 -15.85 19.59
N LEU A 71 6.80 -15.78 20.28
CA LEU A 71 5.52 -16.14 19.69
C LEU A 71 5.08 -15.10 18.66
N ARG A 72 5.29 -13.81 18.93
CA ARG A 72 5.10 -12.74 17.94
C ARG A 72 5.97 -12.93 16.71
N GLU A 73 7.25 -13.25 16.87
CA GLU A 73 8.16 -13.47 15.73
C GLU A 73 7.70 -14.64 14.88
N LYS A 74 7.34 -15.77 15.50
CA LYS A 74 6.81 -16.93 14.78
C LYS A 74 5.53 -16.59 13.99
N LEU A 75 4.59 -15.88 14.59
CA LEU A 75 3.35 -15.48 13.93
C LEU A 75 3.61 -14.44 12.84
N ALA A 76 4.54 -13.51 13.05
CA ALA A 76 4.96 -12.53 12.05
C ALA A 76 5.58 -13.19 10.81
N GLN A 77 6.45 -14.19 11.00
CA GLN A 77 6.99 -15.01 9.91
C GLN A 77 5.86 -15.71 9.14
N GLU A 78 4.87 -16.28 9.84
CA GLU A 78 3.71 -16.93 9.23
C GLU A 78 2.80 -15.94 8.47
N VAL A 79 2.60 -14.71 8.97
CA VAL A 79 1.90 -13.64 8.23
C VAL A 79 2.65 -13.28 6.94
N LEU A 80 3.97 -13.11 7.00
CA LEU A 80 4.79 -12.79 5.82
C LEU A 80 4.77 -13.89 4.76
N GLU A 81 4.67 -15.16 5.17
CA GLU A 81 4.53 -16.30 4.26
C GLU A 81 3.13 -16.34 3.62
N LEU A 82 2.06 -16.26 4.44
CA LEU A 82 0.67 -16.32 4.01
C LEU A 82 0.26 -15.15 3.10
N THR A 83 0.90 -13.98 3.26
CA THR A 83 0.70 -12.80 2.41
C THR A 83 1.63 -12.76 1.19
N HIS A 84 2.48 -13.79 1.02
CA HIS A 84 3.48 -13.89 -0.05
C HIS A 84 4.45 -12.68 -0.11
N ALA A 85 4.73 -12.07 1.05
CA ALA A 85 5.50 -10.83 1.16
C ALA A 85 6.88 -10.93 0.49
N ARG A 86 7.54 -12.10 0.59
CA ARG A 86 8.82 -12.36 -0.10
C ARG A 86 8.73 -12.06 -1.60
N GLY A 87 7.78 -12.67 -2.30
CA GLY A 87 7.64 -12.52 -3.75
C GLY A 87 7.27 -11.09 -4.15
N LEU A 88 6.38 -10.45 -3.38
CA LEU A 88 5.99 -9.04 -3.60
C LEU A 88 7.18 -8.08 -3.43
N ILE A 89 8.01 -8.27 -2.41
CA ILE A 89 9.19 -7.44 -2.13
C ILE A 89 10.29 -7.69 -3.18
N GLU A 90 10.59 -8.95 -3.49
CA GLU A 90 11.59 -9.32 -4.51
C GLU A 90 11.18 -8.78 -5.89
N HIS A 91 9.90 -8.91 -6.28
CA HIS A 91 9.37 -8.36 -7.54
C HIS A 91 9.40 -6.82 -7.58
N SER A 92 8.88 -6.15 -6.55
CA SER A 92 8.82 -4.68 -6.48
C SER A 92 10.21 -4.03 -6.50
N MET A 93 11.17 -4.59 -5.75
CA MET A 93 12.55 -4.14 -5.75
C MET A 93 13.24 -4.42 -7.10
N GLY A 94 12.96 -5.58 -7.73
CA GLY A 94 13.44 -5.91 -9.06
C GLY A 94 12.98 -4.92 -10.13
N GLN A 95 11.68 -4.63 -10.19
CA GLN A 95 11.09 -3.65 -11.11
C GLN A 95 11.61 -2.23 -10.85
N SER A 96 11.71 -1.82 -9.59
CA SER A 96 12.25 -0.50 -9.22
C SER A 96 13.71 -0.36 -9.64
N MET A 97 14.53 -1.40 -9.51
CA MET A 97 15.92 -1.40 -9.95
C MET A 97 16.05 -1.46 -11.48
N GLU A 98 15.17 -2.19 -12.17
CA GLU A 98 15.12 -2.21 -13.64
C GLU A 98 14.84 -0.81 -14.20
N VAL A 99 13.85 -0.10 -13.67
CA VAL A 99 13.55 1.30 -14.05
C VAL A 99 14.71 2.24 -13.68
N ALA A 100 15.24 2.16 -12.46
CA ALA A 100 16.34 3.02 -12.01
C ALA A 100 17.64 2.82 -12.80
N THR A 101 17.83 1.65 -13.41
CA THR A 101 19.03 1.32 -14.20
C THR A 101 18.81 1.29 -15.72
N GLN A 102 17.59 1.58 -16.20
CA GLN A 102 17.20 1.51 -17.62
C GLN A 102 18.08 2.37 -18.53
N GLN A 103 18.57 3.51 -18.03
CA GLN A 103 19.41 4.46 -18.78
C GLN A 103 20.92 4.23 -18.61
N MET A 104 21.33 3.22 -17.82
CA MET A 104 22.75 2.94 -17.58
C MET A 104 23.36 2.11 -18.72
N PRO A 105 24.68 2.22 -18.98
CA PRO A 105 25.40 1.28 -19.84
C PRO A 105 25.20 -0.17 -19.36
N PRO A 106 25.07 -1.16 -20.26
CA PRO A 106 24.77 -2.55 -19.90
C PRO A 106 25.73 -3.13 -18.86
N GLU A 107 27.02 -2.81 -18.96
CA GLU A 107 28.08 -3.31 -18.08
C GLU A 107 27.90 -2.76 -16.65
N LEU A 108 27.51 -1.49 -16.53
CA LEU A 108 27.23 -0.86 -15.24
C LEU A 108 25.93 -1.40 -14.63
N ARG A 109 24.88 -1.53 -15.46
CA ARG A 109 23.60 -2.14 -15.05
C ARG A 109 23.82 -3.53 -14.47
N ASP A 110 24.57 -4.38 -15.15
CA ASP A 110 24.87 -5.74 -14.72
C ASP A 110 25.61 -5.79 -13.38
N VAL A 111 26.55 -4.86 -13.14
CA VAL A 111 27.24 -4.72 -11.85
C VAL A 111 26.26 -4.31 -10.75
N VAL A 112 25.41 -3.32 -11.00
CA VAL A 112 24.38 -2.86 -10.03
C VAL A 112 23.39 -3.97 -9.71
N MET A 113 22.84 -4.67 -10.72
CA MET A 113 21.89 -5.76 -10.53
C MET A 113 22.51 -6.93 -9.72
N LYS A 114 23.74 -7.34 -10.05
CA LYS A 114 24.46 -8.38 -9.29
C LYS A 114 24.76 -7.96 -7.86
N PHE A 115 25.14 -6.70 -7.63
CA PHE A 115 25.37 -6.16 -6.30
C PHE A 115 24.07 -6.12 -5.47
N THR A 116 22.97 -5.63 -6.05
CA THR A 116 21.65 -5.57 -5.41
C THR A 116 21.18 -6.98 -5.04
N ALA A 117 21.21 -7.95 -5.96
CA ALA A 117 20.81 -9.32 -5.70
C ALA A 117 21.63 -10.00 -4.60
N LYS A 118 22.94 -9.71 -4.50
CA LYS A 118 23.82 -10.18 -3.41
C LYS A 118 23.54 -9.48 -2.07
N THR A 119 23.09 -8.22 -2.12
CA THR A 119 22.96 -7.35 -0.95
C THR A 119 21.61 -7.55 -0.25
N TYR A 120 20.53 -7.53 -1.02
CA TYR A 120 19.14 -7.52 -0.54
C TYR A 120 18.48 -8.90 -0.66
N THR A 121 19.09 -9.91 -0.04
CA THR A 121 18.54 -11.27 -0.03
C THR A 121 17.44 -11.43 1.03
N TRP A 122 16.51 -12.36 0.83
CA TRP A 122 15.44 -12.61 1.79
C TRP A 122 15.97 -13.04 3.17
N GLU A 123 17.11 -13.74 3.22
CA GLU A 123 17.75 -14.19 4.46
C GLU A 123 18.26 -13.01 5.31
N LYS A 124 18.44 -11.83 4.70
CA LYS A 124 18.79 -10.57 5.40
C LYS A 124 17.57 -9.69 5.66
N LEU A 125 16.57 -9.72 4.78
CA LEU A 125 15.39 -8.86 4.83
C LEU A 125 14.25 -9.47 5.65
N GLY A 126 13.92 -10.74 5.43
CA GLY A 126 12.84 -11.46 6.11
C GLY A 126 12.89 -11.35 7.64
N PRO A 127 14.03 -11.59 8.31
CA PRO A 127 14.15 -11.39 9.76
C PRO A 127 13.93 -9.94 10.20
N LYS A 128 14.24 -8.94 9.37
CA LYS A 128 13.98 -7.51 9.67
C LYS A 128 12.50 -7.20 9.54
N PHE A 129 11.82 -7.74 8.53
CA PHE A 129 10.36 -7.63 8.41
C PHE A 129 9.64 -8.34 9.56
N ALA A 130 10.02 -9.57 9.90
CA ALA A 130 9.46 -10.30 11.03
C ALA A 130 9.64 -9.52 12.34
N LYS A 131 10.82 -8.91 12.54
CA LYS A 131 11.08 -8.03 13.68
C LYS A 131 10.16 -6.80 13.70
N LEU A 132 9.95 -6.11 12.57
CA LEU A 132 9.02 -4.95 12.52
C LEU A 132 7.60 -5.32 12.96
N TYR A 133 7.08 -6.46 12.49
CA TYR A 133 5.78 -6.97 12.92
C TYR A 133 5.78 -7.36 14.42
N THR A 134 6.88 -7.94 14.90
CA THR A 134 7.08 -8.31 16.32
C THR A 134 7.12 -7.12 17.27
N GLU A 135 7.59 -5.96 16.79
CA GLU A 135 7.63 -4.70 17.54
C GLU A 135 6.33 -3.88 17.42
N THR A 136 5.50 -4.17 16.40
CA THR A 136 4.29 -3.38 16.08
C THR A 136 2.99 -4.00 16.58
N PHE A 137 2.85 -5.33 16.54
CA PHE A 137 1.60 -6.02 16.83
C PHE A 137 1.70 -6.87 18.11
N THR A 138 0.57 -7.14 18.76
CA THR A 138 0.44 -8.14 19.83
C THR A 138 0.36 -9.57 19.28
N VAL A 139 0.57 -10.57 20.13
CA VAL A 139 0.31 -11.99 19.78
C VAL A 139 -1.12 -12.18 19.29
N LYS A 140 -2.10 -11.54 19.93
CA LYS A 140 -3.51 -11.70 19.57
C LYS A 140 -3.79 -11.17 18.16
N GLU A 141 -3.30 -9.97 17.83
CA GLU A 141 -3.51 -9.38 16.50
C GLU A 141 -2.86 -10.22 15.41
N LEU A 142 -1.63 -10.69 15.62
CA LEU A 142 -0.97 -11.59 14.67
C LEU A 142 -1.69 -12.94 14.53
N GLN A 143 -2.24 -13.49 15.62
CA GLN A 143 -3.09 -14.70 15.56
C GLN A 143 -4.35 -14.47 14.73
N ASP A 144 -5.07 -13.37 14.96
CA ASP A 144 -6.29 -13.04 14.21
C ASP A 144 -5.99 -12.87 12.70
N VAL A 145 -4.88 -12.22 12.36
CA VAL A 145 -4.41 -12.08 10.97
C VAL A 145 -4.04 -13.43 10.34
N VAL A 146 -3.33 -14.31 11.07
CA VAL A 146 -3.03 -15.68 10.61
C VAL A 146 -4.30 -16.51 10.41
N ILE A 147 -5.28 -16.42 11.31
CA ILE A 147 -6.58 -17.09 11.19
C ILE A 147 -7.30 -16.63 9.92
N PHE A 148 -7.33 -15.31 9.68
CA PHE A 148 -7.94 -14.76 8.47
C PHE A 148 -7.27 -15.30 7.20
N TYR A 149 -5.96 -15.15 7.03
CA TYR A 149 -5.27 -15.58 5.80
C TYR A 149 -5.20 -17.10 5.62
N LYS A 150 -5.36 -17.91 6.68
CA LYS A 150 -5.54 -19.37 6.56
C LYS A 150 -6.94 -19.78 6.11
N SER A 151 -7.96 -18.95 6.36
CA SER A 151 -9.34 -19.23 5.96
C SER A 151 -9.51 -19.24 4.45
N GLU A 152 -10.54 -19.94 3.97
CA GLU A 152 -10.86 -19.97 2.53
C GLU A 152 -11.15 -18.56 1.98
N VAL A 153 -11.79 -17.69 2.77
CA VAL A 153 -12.04 -16.30 2.39
C VAL A 153 -10.74 -15.50 2.29
N GLY A 154 -9.83 -15.62 3.27
CA GLY A 154 -8.56 -14.89 3.26
C GLY A 154 -7.62 -15.33 2.14
N LYS A 155 -7.56 -16.63 1.83
CA LYS A 155 -6.83 -17.17 0.67
C LYS A 155 -7.38 -16.63 -0.65
N ASN A 156 -8.70 -16.67 -0.82
CA ASN A 156 -9.37 -16.11 -2.01
C ASN A 156 -9.27 -14.59 -2.09
N PHE A 157 -9.12 -13.89 -0.96
CA PHE A 157 -8.92 -12.45 -0.92
C PHE A 157 -7.51 -12.09 -1.40
N ILE A 158 -6.46 -12.69 -0.82
CA ILE A 158 -5.07 -12.38 -1.22
C ILE A 158 -4.76 -12.80 -2.66
N SER A 159 -5.29 -13.94 -3.12
CA SER A 159 -5.08 -14.42 -4.50
C SER A 159 -5.75 -13.54 -5.56
N LYS A 160 -6.79 -12.77 -5.19
CA LYS A 160 -7.50 -11.84 -6.08
C LYS A 160 -6.96 -10.41 -6.05
N GLN A 161 -6.08 -10.06 -5.11
CA GLN A 161 -5.46 -8.72 -5.09
C GLN A 161 -4.74 -8.37 -6.40
N PRO A 162 -3.95 -9.27 -7.03
CA PRO A 162 -3.34 -8.97 -8.34
C PRO A 162 -4.37 -8.69 -9.43
N GLU A 163 -5.48 -9.43 -9.48
CA GLU A 163 -6.56 -9.23 -10.45
C GLU A 163 -7.24 -7.86 -10.27
N ILE A 164 -7.48 -7.45 -9.02
CA ILE A 164 -8.02 -6.13 -8.68
C ILE A 164 -7.05 -5.05 -9.17
N MET A 165 -5.76 -5.15 -8.85
CA MET A 165 -4.74 -4.19 -9.31
C MET A 165 -4.67 -4.10 -10.84
N THR A 166 -4.71 -5.23 -11.56
CA THR A 166 -4.75 -5.25 -13.03
C THR A 166 -5.98 -4.49 -13.57
N LYS A 167 -7.16 -4.71 -12.99
CA LYS A 167 -8.40 -4.01 -13.37
C LYS A 167 -8.35 -2.52 -13.04
N THR A 168 -7.77 -2.14 -11.90
CA THR A 168 -7.55 -0.73 -11.54
C THR A 168 -6.64 -0.03 -12.55
N MET A 169 -5.57 -0.67 -13.02
CA MET A 169 -4.69 -0.09 -14.04
C MET A 169 -5.40 0.11 -15.38
N ALA A 170 -6.24 -0.84 -15.82
CA ALA A 170 -7.06 -0.70 -17.02
C ALA A 170 -8.06 0.46 -16.91
N MET A 171 -8.74 0.60 -15.76
CA MET A 171 -9.65 1.71 -15.45
C MET A 171 -8.94 3.07 -15.49
N ILE A 172 -7.74 3.18 -14.89
CA ILE A 172 -6.94 4.42 -14.95
C ILE A 172 -6.52 4.73 -16.39
N GLN A 173 -6.19 3.72 -17.19
CA GLN A 173 -5.83 3.89 -18.60
C GLN A 173 -7.03 4.39 -19.44
N GLU A 174 -8.25 3.92 -19.17
CA GLU A 174 -9.49 4.40 -19.79
C GLU A 174 -9.76 5.87 -19.44
N ILE A 175 -9.76 6.22 -18.15
CA ILE A 175 -9.92 7.61 -17.66
C ILE A 175 -8.89 8.56 -18.32
N ASN A 176 -7.62 8.12 -18.44
CA ASN A 176 -6.58 8.93 -19.08
C ASN A 176 -6.79 9.12 -20.59
N GLN A 177 -7.45 8.18 -21.29
CA GLN A 177 -7.80 8.34 -22.70
C GLN A 177 -8.97 9.32 -22.86
N GLU A 178 -9.98 9.24 -21.99
CA GLU A 178 -11.12 10.15 -21.98
C GLU A 178 -10.72 11.60 -21.64
N ALA A 179 -9.79 11.79 -20.69
CA ALA A 179 -9.30 13.11 -20.27
C ALA A 179 -8.27 13.74 -21.23
N MET A 180 -7.70 12.97 -22.16
CA MET A 180 -6.63 13.45 -23.07
C MET A 180 -7.02 14.68 -23.92
N PRO A 181 -8.23 14.79 -24.49
CA PRO A 181 -8.62 15.96 -25.29
C PRO A 181 -8.71 17.25 -24.46
N GLU A 182 -9.23 17.16 -23.22
CA GLU A 182 -9.32 18.28 -22.28
C GLU A 182 -7.93 18.75 -21.85
N LEU A 183 -7.05 17.83 -21.48
CA LEU A 183 -5.64 18.12 -21.18
C LEU A 183 -4.94 18.83 -22.35
N MET A 184 -5.20 18.39 -23.58
CA MET A 184 -4.65 19.04 -24.79
C MET A 184 -5.25 20.42 -25.07
N GLU A 185 -6.48 20.71 -24.61
CA GLU A 185 -7.05 22.06 -24.67
C GLU A 185 -6.39 22.99 -23.64
N GLU A 186 -6.24 22.53 -22.39
CA GLU A 186 -5.58 23.27 -21.31
C GLU A 186 -4.12 23.57 -21.66
N ILE A 187 -3.37 22.60 -22.19
CA ILE A 187 -1.99 22.81 -22.66
C ILE A 187 -1.93 23.90 -23.74
N LYS A 188 -2.87 23.93 -24.70
CA LYS A 188 -2.92 24.97 -25.76
C LYS A 188 -3.20 26.36 -25.19
N LYS A 189 -3.99 26.48 -24.12
CA LYS A 189 -4.28 27.77 -23.45
C LYS A 189 -3.03 28.39 -22.84
N VAL A 190 -2.12 27.58 -22.30
CA VAL A 190 -0.89 28.06 -21.63
C VAL A 190 0.35 28.07 -22.54
N MET A 191 0.36 27.30 -23.63
CA MET A 191 1.48 27.22 -24.57
C MET A 191 0.98 27.22 -26.03
N PRO A 192 0.83 28.41 -26.66
CA PRO A 192 0.25 28.54 -28.01
C PRO A 192 1.12 27.98 -29.15
N ALA A 193 2.33 27.49 -28.84
CA ALA A 193 3.19 26.77 -29.77
C ALA A 193 3.94 25.65 -29.04
N LEU A 194 3.40 24.44 -29.11
CA LEU A 194 4.08 23.19 -28.76
C LEU A 194 4.09 22.26 -29.98
N PRO A 195 5.20 21.55 -30.25
CA PRO A 195 5.17 20.39 -31.14
C PRO A 195 4.30 19.28 -30.53
N GLU A 196 3.82 18.34 -31.35
CA GLU A 196 2.98 17.25 -30.87
C GLU A 196 3.67 16.46 -29.74
N PRO A 197 2.92 16.08 -28.68
CA PRO A 197 3.49 15.31 -27.58
C PRO A 197 4.00 13.96 -28.12
N PRO A 198 5.14 13.45 -27.62
CA PRO A 198 5.57 12.10 -27.95
C PRO A 198 4.46 11.11 -27.56
N ALA A 199 4.19 10.15 -28.43
CA ALA A 199 3.20 9.10 -28.20
C ALA A 199 3.38 8.51 -26.79
N PRO A 200 2.29 8.23 -26.05
CA PRO A 200 2.35 7.95 -24.63
C PRO A 200 3.36 6.84 -24.36
N ALA A 201 4.44 7.20 -23.66
CA ALA A 201 5.40 6.23 -23.17
C ALA A 201 4.63 5.26 -22.30
N ALA A 202 4.49 4.01 -22.76
CA ALA A 202 3.86 2.96 -21.98
C ALA A 202 4.60 2.89 -20.65
N ALA A 203 3.94 3.34 -19.58
CA ALA A 203 4.46 3.17 -18.23
C ALA A 203 4.78 1.68 -18.07
N PRO A 204 5.97 1.31 -17.58
CA PRO A 204 6.39 -0.09 -17.55
C PRO A 204 5.38 -0.86 -16.71
N VAL A 205 4.59 -1.70 -17.38
CA VAL A 205 3.67 -2.61 -16.72
C VAL A 205 4.52 -3.59 -15.93
N PRO A 206 4.38 -3.66 -14.59
CA PRO A 206 5.04 -4.71 -13.82
C PRO A 206 4.45 -6.04 -14.24
N ALA A 207 5.14 -6.72 -15.15
CA ALA A 207 4.74 -8.02 -15.66
C ALA A 207 4.97 -9.08 -14.59
N VAL A 208 3.97 -9.28 -13.73
CA VAL A 208 3.93 -10.44 -12.83
C VAL A 208 3.71 -11.68 -13.71
N LYS A 209 4.75 -12.50 -13.79
CA LYS A 209 4.76 -13.82 -14.43
C LYS A 209 4.55 -14.92 -13.39
#